data_AF-A0A950C8A5-F1
#
_entry.id   AF-A0A950C8A5-F1
#
_cell.length_a   1.000
_cell.length_b   1.000
_cell.length_c   1.000
_cell.angle_alpha   90.00
_cell.angle_beta   90.00
_cell.angle_gamma   90.00
#
_symmetry.space_group_name_H-M   'P 1'
#
loop_
_entity.id
_entity.type
_entity.pdbx_description
1 polymer ?
#
loop_
_entity_poly.entity_id
_entity_poly.type
_entity_poly.pdbx_seq_one_letter_code
_entity_poly.pdbx_strand_id
1 'polypeptide(L)'
;MLAGTAWFVIANRNSGPPLRISEYTQLTHNSHAGRVVGTDGSRLYLQTDNVLSLSQVSVTGGEIEPFSSINLTRPQVLDVSPDGSTFLVLSLEKGLSALAPLYTVQVVGGSHRYLVDAAYATWSPDGKLVAYSTSNGDLNTVNEDGSGAHKLASVGGFTYDLSWSPDGRTIRFTRGDFFGSLWEITSAGSNLHQLLATWHPSWGKCCGRWSPDGGFFVFLAGPLESEAKLYALDERRGPFQRPVKDPVLLTPGPINWDAAVFSRDGKKIFATGSTRRGELVRLDPKSNQFQPFLGGISAEMVGFSNDGKSVAYVTYPDGVLWRANRDGSDRVQLTSQPLKPVDPAWSPDGTKIIFTSPSTQGWHAWIVPSRGGSPQRLLPNDSEQETDPSWSPDGRKIIFATGGGGDSESSIRILDLVSRQVTTLAASSDMYSPRWSPDGQFIEADSTDATTIFVFDIKAQRWSTLFSKSPFAWVTWASDSRNIYFLTTGNDPAILRTSVAGGEARVVVDLKDFPFTGTVGFWFGLDPIGAPLLLRDASTTDVYALTLEQK
;
A
#
# COMPACT_ATOMS: atom_id res chain seq x y z
N MET A 1 -10.99 30.99 66.16
CA MET A 1 -11.32 30.95 64.72
C MET A 1 -10.15 30.35 63.99
N LEU A 2 -10.27 29.09 63.55
CA LEU A 2 -9.34 28.44 62.62
C LEU A 2 -10.20 27.54 61.74
N ALA A 3 -10.38 27.93 60.49
CA ALA A 3 -11.10 27.16 59.50
C ALA A 3 -10.07 26.37 58.68
N GLY A 4 -10.13 25.04 58.76
CA GLY A 4 -9.38 24.14 57.89
C GLY A 4 -10.23 23.74 56.70
N THR A 5 -9.84 24.19 55.51
CA THR A 5 -10.43 23.75 54.23
C THR A 5 -9.71 22.50 53.73
N ALA A 6 -10.41 21.36 53.77
CA ALA A 6 -9.98 20.15 53.09
C ALA A 6 -10.16 20.32 51.57
N TRP A 7 -9.06 20.25 50.82
CA TRP A 7 -9.09 20.12 49.36
C TRP A 7 -9.43 18.67 48.98
N PHE A 8 -10.61 18.45 48.41
CA PHE A 8 -10.91 17.22 47.70
C PHE A 8 -10.19 17.24 46.35
N VAL A 9 -9.19 16.37 46.19
CA VAL A 9 -8.65 15.99 44.88
C VAL A 9 -9.73 15.17 44.17
N ILE A 10 -10.42 15.77 43.21
CA ILE A 10 -11.24 15.02 42.25
C ILE A 10 -10.25 14.34 41.29
N ALA A 11 -9.84 13.12 41.63
CA ALA A 11 -9.16 12.24 40.71
C ALA A 11 -10.13 11.90 39.58
N ASN A 12 -9.73 12.19 38.34
CA ASN A 12 -10.45 11.87 37.11
C ASN A 12 -10.38 10.34 36.86
N ARG A 13 -11.04 9.56 37.72
CA ARG A 13 -11.20 8.10 37.61
C ARG A 13 -12.58 7.82 37.04
N ASN A 14 -12.77 7.80 35.72
CA ASN A 14 -14.10 7.45 35.17
C ASN A 14 -14.12 6.88 33.74
N SER A 15 -13.04 6.28 33.26
CA SER A 15 -13.09 5.29 32.19
C SER A 15 -12.60 3.96 32.75
N GLY A 16 -13.32 2.86 32.48
CA GLY A 16 -12.74 1.52 32.63
C GLY A 16 -11.43 1.45 31.82
N PRO A 17 -10.52 0.51 32.10
CA PRO A 17 -9.26 0.51 31.39
C PRO A 17 -9.50 0.32 29.88
N PRO A 18 -8.60 0.90 29.07
CA PRO A 18 -8.73 0.87 27.63
C PRO A 18 -8.65 -0.58 27.13
N LEU A 19 -9.47 -0.89 26.13
CA LEU A 19 -9.38 -2.15 25.40
C LEU A 19 -7.98 -2.29 24.83
N ARG A 20 -7.36 -3.46 25.00
CA ARG A 20 -6.05 -3.78 24.45
C ARG A 20 -5.97 -5.23 24.00
N ILE A 21 -5.01 -5.51 23.13
CA ILE A 21 -4.65 -6.87 22.75
C ILE A 21 -3.64 -7.42 23.76
N SER A 22 -3.93 -8.57 24.38
CA SER A 22 -3.01 -9.26 25.28
C SER A 22 -2.16 -10.33 24.60
N GLU A 23 -2.64 -10.86 23.46
CA GLU A 23 -2.01 -11.98 22.76
C GLU A 23 -2.31 -11.93 21.26
N TYR A 24 -1.31 -12.30 20.45
CA TYR A 24 -1.41 -12.52 19.01
C TYR A 24 -1.17 -14.00 18.74
N THR A 25 -2.20 -14.74 18.32
CA THR A 25 -2.07 -16.14 17.92
C THR A 25 -2.19 -16.26 16.41
N GLN A 26 -1.11 -16.65 15.73
CA GLN A 26 -1.14 -16.95 14.30
C GLN A 26 -1.89 -18.27 14.06
N LEU A 27 -2.92 -18.26 13.21
CA LEU A 27 -3.78 -19.41 12.93
C LEU A 27 -3.38 -20.16 11.66
N THR A 28 -2.82 -19.45 10.68
CA THR A 28 -2.37 -19.98 9.38
C THR A 28 -0.87 -19.77 9.21
N HIS A 29 -0.22 -20.61 8.41
CA HIS A 29 1.24 -20.58 8.23
C HIS A 29 1.66 -20.73 6.76
N ASN A 30 0.73 -20.49 5.83
CA ASN A 30 0.99 -20.64 4.40
C ASN A 30 1.35 -19.30 3.72
N SER A 31 1.38 -18.19 4.46
CA SER A 31 1.75 -16.84 4.01
C SER A 31 0.87 -16.24 2.91
N HIS A 32 -0.22 -16.89 2.54
CA HIS A 32 -1.12 -16.49 1.45
C HIS A 32 -2.60 -16.58 1.87
N ALA A 33 -2.89 -16.27 3.14
CA ALA A 33 -4.25 -16.26 3.62
C ALA A 33 -5.07 -15.16 2.93
N GLY A 34 -6.32 -15.46 2.58
CA GLY A 34 -7.29 -14.45 2.15
C GLY A 34 -7.76 -13.56 3.30
N ARG A 35 -8.56 -12.55 2.97
CA ARG A 35 -9.27 -11.72 3.95
C ARG A 35 -10.30 -12.53 4.72
N VAL A 36 -10.33 -12.40 6.05
CA VAL A 36 -11.42 -12.94 6.87
C VAL A 36 -12.72 -12.18 6.59
N VAL A 37 -13.73 -12.87 6.07
CA VAL A 37 -15.05 -12.28 5.74
C VAL A 37 -16.12 -12.56 6.79
N GLY A 38 -15.93 -13.58 7.63
CA GLY A 38 -16.87 -13.90 8.71
C GLY A 38 -16.60 -15.25 9.36
N THR A 39 -17.48 -15.65 10.29
CA THR A 39 -17.33 -16.89 11.07
C THR A 39 -18.67 -17.54 11.39
N ASP A 40 -18.69 -18.87 11.46
CA ASP A 40 -19.81 -19.64 12.04
C ASP A 40 -19.58 -20.01 13.52
N GLY A 41 -18.54 -19.46 14.14
CA GLY A 41 -18.13 -19.77 15.52
C GLY A 41 -17.16 -20.93 15.65
N SER A 42 -17.06 -21.81 14.65
CA SER A 42 -16.09 -22.93 14.61
C SER A 42 -15.03 -22.75 13.53
N ARG A 43 -15.38 -22.05 12.46
CA ARG A 43 -14.56 -21.79 11.29
C ARG A 43 -14.54 -20.31 10.94
N LEU A 44 -13.46 -19.89 10.32
CA LEU A 44 -13.32 -18.60 9.65
C LEU A 44 -13.43 -18.83 8.15
N TYR A 45 -14.15 -17.96 7.47
CA TYR A 45 -14.25 -17.96 6.01
C TYR A 45 -13.32 -16.89 5.45
N LEU A 46 -12.53 -17.27 4.45
CA LEU A 46 -11.46 -16.46 3.86
C LEU A 46 -11.72 -16.26 2.37
N GLN A 47 -11.74 -15.00 1.93
CA GLN A 47 -11.87 -14.65 0.51
C GLN A 47 -10.51 -14.16 0.00
N THR A 48 -10.01 -14.74 -1.09
CA THR A 48 -8.78 -14.27 -1.74
C THR A 48 -9.01 -13.00 -2.56
N ASP A 49 -7.95 -12.22 -2.76
CA ASP A 49 -8.00 -10.89 -3.43
C ASP A 49 -8.50 -10.92 -4.87
N ASN A 50 -8.41 -12.06 -5.56
CA ASN A 50 -9.00 -12.22 -6.89
C ASN A 50 -10.54 -12.41 -6.88
N VAL A 51 -11.17 -12.51 -5.70
CA VAL A 51 -12.62 -12.65 -5.48
C VAL A 51 -13.20 -13.93 -6.13
N LEU A 52 -12.36 -14.92 -6.43
CA LEU A 52 -12.78 -16.16 -7.11
C LEU A 52 -12.81 -17.38 -6.20
N SER A 53 -11.96 -17.43 -5.18
CA SER A 53 -11.86 -18.57 -4.26
C SER A 53 -12.24 -18.19 -2.85
N LEU A 54 -13.21 -18.93 -2.31
CA LEU A 54 -13.53 -18.96 -0.89
C LEU A 54 -12.79 -20.15 -0.27
N SER A 55 -12.26 -19.94 0.93
CA SER A 55 -11.61 -20.98 1.72
C SER A 55 -12.07 -20.88 3.17
N GLN A 56 -11.74 -21.88 3.97
CA GLN A 56 -12.07 -21.92 5.39
C GLN A 56 -10.86 -22.39 6.21
N VAL A 57 -10.84 -22.01 7.48
CA VAL A 57 -9.88 -22.51 8.47
C VAL A 57 -10.55 -22.60 9.84
N SER A 58 -10.12 -23.54 10.69
CA SER A 58 -10.60 -23.60 12.08
C SER A 58 -10.24 -22.32 12.85
N VAL A 59 -11.14 -21.87 13.74
CA VAL A 59 -10.83 -20.78 14.69
C VAL A 59 -9.69 -21.11 15.66
N THR A 60 -9.30 -22.37 15.74
CA THR A 60 -8.15 -22.86 16.52
C THR A 60 -6.85 -22.94 15.73
N GLY A 61 -6.89 -22.65 14.42
CA GLY A 61 -5.75 -22.74 13.51
C GLY A 61 -5.68 -24.06 12.75
N GLY A 62 -4.85 -24.09 11.71
CA GLY A 62 -4.67 -25.27 10.85
C GLY A 62 -4.39 -24.91 9.41
N GLU A 63 -4.51 -25.90 8.53
CA GLU A 63 -4.41 -25.68 7.08
C GLU A 63 -5.66 -24.96 6.55
N ILE A 64 -5.45 -24.16 5.50
CA ILE A 64 -6.54 -23.51 4.79
C ILE A 64 -7.14 -24.53 3.81
N GLU A 65 -8.43 -24.77 3.93
CA GLU A 65 -9.17 -25.68 3.07
C GLU A 65 -10.03 -24.92 2.06
N PRO A 66 -10.08 -25.34 0.78
CA PRO A 66 -11.00 -24.76 -0.19
C PRO A 66 -12.47 -24.92 0.24
N PHE A 67 -13.30 -23.91 -0.03
CA PHE A 67 -14.73 -23.94 0.23
C PHE A 67 -15.51 -23.76 -1.08
N SER A 68 -16.21 -24.81 -1.51
CA SER A 68 -16.80 -24.90 -2.86
C SER A 68 -18.32 -25.02 -2.89
N SER A 69 -19.04 -24.74 -1.79
CA SER A 69 -20.50 -24.86 -1.78
C SER A 69 -21.24 -23.70 -2.46
N ILE A 70 -20.54 -22.60 -2.77
CA ILE A 70 -21.14 -21.44 -3.47
C ILE A 70 -21.02 -21.63 -4.97
N ASN A 71 -22.13 -21.97 -5.62
CA ASN A 71 -22.22 -22.07 -7.07
C ASN A 71 -22.78 -20.78 -7.70
N LEU A 72 -22.01 -19.71 -7.61
CA LEU A 72 -22.30 -18.40 -8.22
C LEU A 72 -21.09 -17.95 -9.05
N THR A 73 -21.32 -17.10 -10.05
CA THR A 73 -20.26 -16.57 -10.89
C THR A 73 -19.50 -15.46 -10.16
N ARG A 74 -18.20 -15.65 -9.93
CA ARG A 74 -17.33 -14.68 -9.21
C ARG A 74 -17.94 -14.24 -7.85
N PRO A 75 -18.11 -15.17 -6.90
CA PRO A 75 -18.82 -14.90 -5.66
C PRO A 75 -17.98 -14.04 -4.72
N GLN A 76 -18.57 -12.94 -4.23
CA GLN A 76 -18.01 -12.13 -3.16
C GLN A 76 -18.86 -12.26 -1.91
N VAL A 77 -18.33 -12.90 -0.86
CA VAL A 77 -19.00 -12.96 0.44
C VAL A 77 -18.83 -11.62 1.16
N LEU A 78 -19.94 -11.03 1.61
CA LEU A 78 -19.96 -9.76 2.33
C LEU A 78 -20.14 -9.94 3.84
N ASP A 79 -20.93 -10.93 4.24
CA ASP A 79 -21.28 -11.15 5.64
C ASP A 79 -21.76 -12.58 5.87
N VAL A 80 -21.71 -13.02 7.13
CA VAL A 80 -22.24 -14.30 7.61
C VAL A 80 -23.35 -14.01 8.60
N SER A 81 -24.46 -14.74 8.52
CA SER A 81 -25.59 -14.56 9.43
C SER A 81 -25.18 -14.78 10.90
N PRO A 82 -25.85 -14.15 11.87
CA PRO A 82 -25.48 -14.26 13.29
C PRO A 82 -25.43 -15.71 13.81
N ASP A 83 -26.29 -16.58 13.29
CA ASP A 83 -26.33 -18.01 13.61
C ASP A 83 -25.28 -18.84 12.85
N GLY A 84 -24.58 -18.26 11.88
CA GLY A 84 -23.54 -18.88 11.08
C GLY A 84 -24.04 -19.80 9.96
N SER A 85 -25.33 -19.80 9.65
CA SER A 85 -25.94 -20.74 8.70
C SER A 85 -25.98 -20.23 7.26
N THR A 86 -25.90 -18.91 7.04
CA THR A 86 -26.21 -18.27 5.76
C THR A 86 -25.22 -17.16 5.41
N PHE A 87 -24.69 -17.17 4.20
CA PHE A 87 -23.88 -16.09 3.63
C PHE A 87 -24.75 -15.04 2.95
N LEU A 88 -24.28 -13.79 2.94
CA LEU A 88 -24.63 -12.79 1.94
C LEU A 88 -23.55 -12.74 0.87
N VAL A 89 -23.94 -12.94 -0.39
CA VAL A 89 -23.00 -13.10 -1.52
C VAL A 89 -23.43 -12.23 -2.69
N LEU A 90 -22.52 -11.40 -3.21
CA LEU A 90 -22.68 -10.74 -4.50
C LEU A 90 -22.18 -11.64 -5.64
N SER A 91 -22.93 -11.69 -6.73
CA SER A 91 -22.50 -12.29 -7.99
C SER A 91 -21.92 -11.21 -8.91
N LEU A 92 -20.60 -11.17 -9.10
CA LEU A 92 -19.91 -10.10 -9.84
C LEU A 92 -19.82 -10.35 -11.35
N GLU A 93 -20.88 -10.89 -11.96
CA GLU A 93 -20.94 -11.26 -13.39
C GLU A 93 -20.59 -10.11 -14.34
N LYS A 94 -21.00 -8.89 -14.00
CA LYS A 94 -20.80 -7.68 -14.82
C LYS A 94 -19.57 -6.85 -14.41
N GLY A 95 -18.71 -7.39 -13.54
CA GLY A 95 -17.55 -6.69 -12.99
C GLY A 95 -17.88 -5.80 -11.78
N LEU A 96 -16.85 -5.15 -11.21
CA LEU A 96 -16.89 -4.44 -9.92
C LEU A 96 -17.60 -3.06 -9.95
N SER A 97 -18.00 -2.59 -11.13
CA SER A 97 -18.46 -1.20 -11.35
C SER A 97 -19.98 -1.02 -11.45
N ALA A 98 -20.77 -2.05 -11.15
CA ALA A 98 -22.23 -2.02 -11.24
C ALA A 98 -22.88 -2.66 -10.00
N LEU A 99 -24.15 -2.33 -9.76
CA LEU A 99 -24.99 -3.08 -8.84
C LEU A 99 -24.90 -4.57 -9.19
N ALA A 100 -24.59 -5.40 -8.19
CA ALA A 100 -24.46 -6.83 -8.34
C ALA A 100 -25.68 -7.53 -7.71
N PRO A 101 -26.18 -8.61 -8.33
CA PRO A 101 -27.20 -9.45 -7.71
C PRO A 101 -26.72 -9.99 -6.36
N LEU A 102 -27.45 -9.69 -5.30
CA LEU A 102 -27.21 -10.16 -3.94
C LEU A 102 -28.04 -11.42 -3.67
N TYR A 103 -27.38 -12.44 -3.13
CA TYR A 103 -27.98 -13.71 -2.76
C TYR A 103 -27.78 -14.01 -1.29
N THR A 104 -28.76 -14.69 -0.67
CA THR A 104 -28.50 -15.53 0.49
C THR A 104 -28.02 -16.89 0.01
N VAL A 105 -27.00 -17.45 0.66
CA VAL A 105 -26.47 -18.79 0.33
C VAL A 105 -26.32 -19.60 1.60
N GLN A 106 -26.96 -20.77 1.68
CA GLN A 106 -26.80 -21.67 2.81
C GLN A 106 -25.37 -22.21 2.86
N VAL A 107 -24.71 -22.07 4.00
CA VAL A 107 -23.34 -22.56 4.23
C VAL A 107 -23.27 -24.06 3.95
N VAL A 108 -24.28 -24.80 4.41
CA VAL A 108 -24.46 -26.23 4.16
C VAL A 108 -25.36 -26.43 2.95
N GLY A 109 -24.89 -27.19 1.97
CA GLY A 109 -25.66 -27.54 0.78
C GLY A 109 -25.68 -26.49 -0.34
N GLY A 110 -25.31 -25.23 -0.06
CA GLY A 110 -25.07 -24.23 -1.12
C GLY A 110 -26.33 -23.70 -1.82
N SER A 111 -27.52 -24.00 -1.29
CA SER A 111 -28.77 -23.48 -1.84
C SER A 111 -28.79 -21.97 -1.69
N HIS A 112 -29.20 -21.27 -2.75
CA HIS A 112 -29.17 -19.81 -2.77
C HIS A 112 -30.48 -19.20 -3.27
N ARG A 113 -30.74 -17.97 -2.84
CA ARG A 113 -31.92 -17.19 -3.20
C ARG A 113 -31.53 -15.75 -3.48
N TYR A 114 -32.02 -15.21 -4.60
CA TYR A 114 -31.87 -13.80 -4.94
C TYR A 114 -32.65 -12.92 -3.95
N LEU A 115 -32.04 -11.83 -3.50
CA LEU A 115 -32.67 -10.81 -2.67
C LEU A 115 -32.96 -9.54 -3.47
N VAL A 116 -31.90 -8.83 -3.86
CA VAL A 116 -31.93 -7.50 -4.47
C VAL A 116 -30.64 -7.25 -5.25
N ASP A 117 -30.59 -6.18 -6.04
CA ASP A 117 -29.34 -5.68 -6.59
C ASP A 117 -28.72 -4.67 -5.59
N ALA A 118 -27.47 -4.90 -5.19
CA ALA A 118 -26.78 -4.12 -4.16
C ALA A 118 -25.32 -3.84 -4.51
N ALA A 119 -24.73 -2.84 -3.84
CA ALA A 119 -23.30 -2.56 -3.83
C ALA A 119 -22.61 -3.18 -2.61
N TYR A 120 -23.27 -3.19 -1.46
CA TYR A 120 -22.82 -3.85 -0.24
C TYR A 120 -24.03 -4.23 0.62
N ALA A 121 -23.89 -5.19 1.54
CA ALA A 121 -24.95 -5.62 2.43
C ALA A 121 -24.41 -6.22 3.74
N THR A 122 -25.22 -6.22 4.79
CA THR A 122 -24.93 -6.85 6.10
C THR A 122 -26.22 -7.34 6.76
N TRP A 123 -26.11 -8.41 7.53
CA TRP A 123 -27.21 -8.94 8.33
C TRP A 123 -27.55 -8.04 9.53
N SER A 124 -28.84 -7.96 9.86
CA SER A 124 -29.27 -7.47 11.17
C SER A 124 -28.82 -8.44 12.28
N PRO A 125 -28.70 -7.97 13.54
CA PRO A 125 -28.23 -8.81 14.65
C PRO A 125 -29.15 -10.01 14.95
N ASP A 126 -30.43 -9.92 14.58
CA ASP A 126 -31.42 -10.99 14.74
C ASP A 126 -31.53 -11.91 13.51
N GLY A 127 -30.79 -11.62 12.43
CA GLY A 127 -30.75 -12.39 11.19
C GLY A 127 -31.98 -12.23 10.29
N LYS A 128 -32.97 -11.40 10.63
CA LYS A 128 -34.24 -11.33 9.89
C LYS A 128 -34.25 -10.28 8.77
N LEU A 129 -33.38 -9.29 8.87
CA LEU A 129 -33.26 -8.19 7.92
C LEU A 129 -31.85 -8.14 7.36
N VAL A 130 -31.75 -7.56 6.16
CA VAL A 130 -30.50 -7.23 5.51
C VAL A 130 -30.52 -5.74 5.23
N ALA A 131 -29.53 -5.00 5.74
CA ALA A 131 -29.28 -3.63 5.27
C ALA A 131 -28.38 -3.71 4.04
N TYR A 132 -28.70 -2.94 3.01
CA TYR A 132 -27.90 -2.90 1.79
C TYR A 132 -27.80 -1.49 1.22
N SER A 133 -26.66 -1.22 0.59
CA SER A 133 -26.40 0.03 -0.12
C SER A 133 -26.53 -0.16 -1.62
N THR A 134 -26.87 0.92 -2.32
CA THR A 134 -26.84 1.00 -3.79
C THR A 134 -25.62 1.82 -4.25
N SER A 135 -25.30 1.75 -5.54
CA SER A 135 -24.15 2.47 -6.12
C SER A 135 -24.25 4.00 -6.02
N ASN A 136 -25.47 4.56 -5.93
CA ASN A 136 -25.70 5.99 -5.72
C ASN A 136 -25.69 6.40 -4.22
N GLY A 137 -25.43 5.47 -3.30
CA GLY A 137 -25.40 5.75 -1.87
C GLY A 137 -26.78 5.86 -1.22
N ASP A 138 -27.78 5.11 -1.70
CA ASP A 138 -29.01 4.91 -0.94
C ASP A 138 -28.82 3.72 0.01
N LEU A 139 -29.26 3.89 1.26
CA LEU A 139 -29.31 2.84 2.26
C LEU A 139 -30.74 2.29 2.32
N ASN A 140 -30.88 0.98 2.23
CA ASN A 140 -32.15 0.27 2.14
C ASN A 140 -32.13 -0.94 3.09
N THR A 141 -33.31 -1.49 3.37
CA THR A 141 -33.45 -2.76 4.09
C THR A 141 -34.38 -3.71 3.34
N VAL A 142 -34.16 -5.00 3.49
CA VAL A 142 -34.98 -6.08 2.92
C VAL A 142 -35.07 -7.24 3.91
N ASN A 143 -36.16 -8.01 3.90
CA ASN A 143 -36.28 -9.22 4.70
C ASN A 143 -35.33 -10.32 4.18
N GLU A 144 -34.97 -11.27 5.04
CA GLU A 144 -34.11 -12.43 4.70
C GLU A 144 -34.64 -13.26 3.52
N ASP A 145 -35.95 -13.17 3.24
CA ASP A 145 -36.62 -13.89 2.17
C ASP A 145 -36.69 -13.11 0.85
N GLY A 146 -36.21 -11.87 0.82
CA GLY A 146 -36.23 -10.94 -0.32
C GLY A 146 -37.46 -10.02 -0.37
N SER A 147 -38.42 -10.19 0.54
CA SER A 147 -39.62 -9.36 0.58
C SER A 147 -39.41 -8.04 1.34
N GLY A 148 -40.35 -7.10 1.20
CA GLY A 148 -40.38 -5.90 2.05
C GLY A 148 -39.23 -4.91 1.84
N ALA A 149 -38.56 -4.96 0.69
CA ALA A 149 -37.48 -4.04 0.35
C ALA A 149 -37.98 -2.59 0.40
N HIS A 150 -37.34 -1.74 1.20
CA HIS A 150 -37.66 -0.32 1.28
C HIS A 150 -36.44 0.53 1.60
N LYS A 151 -36.49 1.77 1.13
CA LYS A 151 -35.44 2.76 1.33
C LYS A 151 -35.49 3.34 2.73
N LEU A 152 -34.34 3.34 3.39
CA LEU A 152 -34.14 3.91 4.71
C LEU A 152 -33.74 5.38 4.64
N ALA A 153 -32.72 5.69 3.84
CA ALA A 153 -32.23 7.06 3.65
C ALA A 153 -31.38 7.20 2.38
N SER A 154 -31.27 8.42 1.87
CA SER A 154 -30.21 8.79 0.91
C SER A 154 -29.02 9.34 1.68
N VAL A 155 -27.92 8.59 1.70
CA VAL A 155 -26.69 9.00 2.40
C VAL A 155 -25.66 9.61 1.44
N GLY A 156 -25.75 9.27 0.14
CA GLY A 156 -24.98 9.82 -0.97
C GLY A 156 -23.53 9.36 -1.02
N GLY A 157 -22.96 9.22 -2.22
CA GLY A 157 -21.60 8.69 -2.40
C GLY A 157 -21.50 7.19 -2.15
N PHE A 158 -20.38 6.58 -2.55
CA PHE A 158 -20.19 5.14 -2.39
C PHE A 158 -20.21 4.75 -0.91
N THR A 159 -21.03 3.77 -0.55
CA THR A 159 -21.32 3.35 0.83
C THR A 159 -21.10 1.85 0.99
N TYR A 160 -20.25 1.45 1.91
CA TYR A 160 -19.78 0.07 2.09
C TYR A 160 -19.42 -0.23 3.55
N ASP A 161 -19.10 -1.50 3.86
CA ASP A 161 -18.81 -2.00 5.22
C ASP A 161 -19.85 -1.56 6.24
N LEU A 162 -21.11 -1.86 5.94
CA LEU A 162 -22.21 -1.59 6.86
C LEU A 162 -22.11 -2.51 8.07
N SER A 163 -22.47 -2.01 9.25
CA SER A 163 -22.48 -2.77 10.49
C SER A 163 -23.59 -2.29 11.41
N TRP A 164 -24.51 -3.18 11.74
CA TRP A 164 -25.55 -2.95 12.74
C TRP A 164 -24.96 -2.97 14.15
N SER A 165 -25.43 -2.07 15.02
CA SER A 165 -25.24 -2.23 16.46
C SER A 165 -25.96 -3.49 16.93
N PRO A 166 -25.44 -4.22 17.94
CA PRO A 166 -26.06 -5.45 18.41
C PRO A 166 -27.50 -5.29 18.93
N ASP A 167 -27.89 -4.08 19.35
CA ASP A 167 -29.25 -3.75 19.75
C ASP A 167 -30.19 -3.42 18.57
N GLY A 168 -29.69 -3.42 17.33
CA GLY A 168 -30.43 -3.16 16.11
C GLY A 168 -30.86 -1.70 15.89
N ARG A 169 -30.37 -0.75 16.71
CA ARG A 169 -30.83 0.65 16.67
C ARG A 169 -30.01 1.56 15.77
N THR A 170 -28.78 1.17 15.47
CA THR A 170 -27.81 2.01 14.77
C THR A 170 -27.16 1.21 13.65
N ILE A 171 -26.90 1.87 12.53
CA ILE A 171 -26.12 1.33 11.42
C ILE A 171 -24.93 2.26 11.23
N ARG A 172 -23.72 1.71 11.32
CA ARG A 172 -22.48 2.39 10.96
C ARG A 172 -21.99 1.89 9.62
N PHE A 173 -21.32 2.75 8.87
CA PHE A 173 -20.83 2.41 7.54
C PHE A 173 -19.67 3.31 7.13
N THR A 174 -18.98 2.90 6.08
CA THR A 174 -17.95 3.72 5.43
C THR A 174 -18.54 4.43 4.22
N ARG A 175 -18.20 5.70 4.06
CA ARG A 175 -18.63 6.55 2.93
C ARG A 175 -17.44 7.23 2.28
N GLY A 176 -17.43 7.26 0.95
CA GLY A 176 -16.43 7.94 0.12
C GLY A 176 -15.56 6.97 -0.67
N ASP A 177 -14.78 7.50 -1.60
CA ASP A 177 -13.92 6.72 -2.48
C ASP A 177 -12.54 6.48 -1.81
N PHE A 178 -11.95 5.30 -2.01
CA PHE A 178 -10.57 4.94 -1.61
C PHE A 178 -10.20 5.24 -0.14
N PHE A 179 -10.64 4.35 0.78
CA PHE A 179 -10.43 4.44 2.23
C PHE A 179 -11.11 5.66 2.88
N GLY A 180 -12.44 5.58 2.99
CA GLY A 180 -13.34 6.71 3.24
C GLY A 180 -13.41 7.20 4.69
N SER A 181 -14.60 7.66 5.09
CA SER A 181 -14.90 8.10 6.46
C SER A 181 -16.00 7.26 7.09
N LEU A 182 -15.99 7.15 8.41
CA LEU A 182 -17.05 6.48 9.16
C LEU A 182 -18.26 7.39 9.36
N TRP A 183 -19.45 6.85 9.15
CA TRP A 183 -20.73 7.52 9.32
C TRP A 183 -21.68 6.66 10.14
N GLU A 184 -22.65 7.33 10.76
CA GLU A 184 -23.68 6.71 11.58
C GLU A 184 -25.07 7.22 11.18
N ILE A 185 -26.03 6.31 11.20
CA ILE A 185 -27.45 6.60 11.07
C ILE A 185 -28.26 5.68 12.00
N THR A 186 -29.42 6.12 12.46
CA THR A 186 -30.34 5.21 13.16
C THR A 186 -30.97 4.22 12.18
N SER A 187 -31.38 3.05 12.67
CA SER A 187 -32.14 2.07 11.88
C SER A 187 -33.53 2.54 11.46
N ALA A 188 -33.97 3.72 11.93
CA ALA A 188 -35.15 4.43 11.46
C ALA A 188 -34.85 5.47 10.36
N GLY A 189 -33.59 5.63 9.95
CA GLY A 189 -33.19 6.53 8.85
C GLY A 189 -32.97 7.98 9.27
N SER A 190 -32.83 8.25 10.56
CA SER A 190 -32.61 9.59 11.11
C SER A 190 -31.22 9.75 11.72
N ASN A 191 -30.83 10.98 12.06
CA ASN A 191 -29.56 11.32 12.70
C ASN A 191 -28.31 10.90 11.91
N LEU A 192 -28.34 11.09 10.59
CA LEU A 192 -27.16 10.86 9.74
C LEU A 192 -26.05 11.86 10.09
N HIS A 193 -24.89 11.37 10.51
CA HIS A 193 -23.73 12.20 10.79
C HIS A 193 -22.41 11.44 10.64
N GLN A 194 -21.32 12.19 10.42
CA GLN A 194 -19.98 11.63 10.35
C GLN A 194 -19.42 11.37 11.75
N LEU A 195 -18.83 10.19 11.95
CA LEU A 195 -18.11 9.84 13.17
C LEU A 195 -16.66 10.30 13.10
N LEU A 196 -16.11 10.71 14.24
CA LEU A 196 -14.69 11.05 14.39
C LEU A 196 -14.20 12.16 13.44
N ALA A 197 -15.09 13.08 13.05
CA ALA A 197 -14.76 14.19 12.13
C ALA A 197 -13.67 15.13 12.68
N THR A 198 -13.51 15.18 13.99
CA THR A 198 -12.53 16.02 14.70
C THR A 198 -11.36 15.23 15.27
N TRP A 199 -11.29 13.91 15.04
CA TRP A 199 -10.20 13.09 15.51
C TRP A 199 -8.97 13.27 14.61
N HIS A 200 -7.82 13.48 15.25
CA HIS A 200 -6.53 13.59 14.58
C HIS A 200 -5.72 12.32 14.82
N PRO A 201 -5.01 11.81 13.80
CA PRO A 201 -4.82 12.36 12.44
C PRO A 201 -6.05 12.20 11.52
N SER A 202 -6.15 13.05 10.48
CA SER A 202 -7.26 13.07 9.51
C SER A 202 -7.18 11.95 8.46
N TRP A 203 -6.82 10.75 8.91
CA TRP A 203 -6.66 9.55 8.11
C TRP A 203 -8.00 9.01 7.61
N GLY A 204 -7.94 8.19 6.56
CA GLY A 204 -9.07 7.37 6.14
C GLY A 204 -9.44 6.37 7.24
N LYS A 205 -10.73 6.02 7.28
CA LYS A 205 -11.32 5.15 8.30
C LYS A 205 -12.38 4.29 7.63
N CYS A 206 -12.27 2.98 7.73
CA CYS A 206 -13.25 2.07 7.12
C CYS A 206 -13.50 0.81 7.96
N CYS A 207 -14.32 -0.07 7.39
CA CYS A 207 -14.27 -1.50 7.70
C CYS A 207 -14.59 -1.81 9.17
N GLY A 208 -15.50 -1.01 9.74
CA GLY A 208 -15.81 -1.04 11.16
C GLY A 208 -16.82 -2.13 11.50
N ARG A 209 -16.60 -2.83 12.61
CA ARG A 209 -17.49 -3.86 13.16
C ARG A 209 -17.72 -3.64 14.66
N TRP A 210 -18.96 -3.84 15.09
CA TRP A 210 -19.32 -3.86 16.50
C TRP A 210 -18.86 -5.15 17.18
N SER A 211 -18.44 -5.03 18.45
CA SER A 211 -18.32 -6.20 19.32
C SER A 211 -19.71 -6.80 19.58
N PRO A 212 -19.84 -8.12 19.79
CA PRO A 212 -21.15 -8.77 20.00
C PRO A 212 -21.96 -8.22 21.19
N ASP A 213 -21.28 -7.70 22.21
CA ASP A 213 -21.88 -7.08 23.39
C ASP A 213 -22.22 -5.58 23.20
N GLY A 214 -21.82 -4.98 22.09
CA GLY A 214 -22.01 -3.56 21.78
C GLY A 214 -21.11 -2.61 22.57
N GLY A 215 -20.17 -3.14 23.36
CA GLY A 215 -19.26 -2.34 24.17
C GLY A 215 -18.18 -1.61 23.36
N PHE A 216 -17.86 -2.08 22.16
CA PHE A 216 -16.80 -1.52 21.34
C PHE A 216 -17.16 -1.51 19.85
N PHE A 217 -16.59 -0.56 19.13
CA PHE A 217 -16.61 -0.53 17.67
C PHE A 217 -15.16 -0.52 17.16
N VAL A 218 -14.74 -1.61 16.52
CA VAL A 218 -13.38 -1.77 15.99
C VAL A 218 -13.36 -1.45 14.51
N PHE A 219 -12.39 -0.67 14.06
CA PHE A 219 -12.30 -0.20 12.68
C PHE A 219 -10.84 -0.02 12.25
N LEU A 220 -10.63 0.09 10.94
CA LEU A 220 -9.33 0.38 10.36
C LEU A 220 -9.11 1.88 10.25
N ALA A 221 -7.92 2.36 10.60
CA ALA A 221 -7.48 3.71 10.29
C ALA A 221 -5.98 3.76 9.97
N GLY A 222 -5.61 4.66 9.06
CA GLY A 222 -4.23 4.80 8.58
C GLY A 222 -4.08 5.82 7.45
N PRO A 223 -2.85 6.22 7.09
CA PRO A 223 -2.63 7.11 5.97
C PRO A 223 -3.08 6.49 4.63
N LEU A 224 -2.96 5.18 4.50
CA LEU A 224 -3.41 4.37 3.37
C LEU A 224 -4.04 3.08 3.92
N GLU A 225 -4.99 2.50 3.18
CA GLU A 225 -5.62 1.21 3.55
C GLU A 225 -4.58 0.11 3.78
N SER A 226 -3.57 0.05 2.91
CA SER A 226 -2.51 -0.96 3.01
C SER A 226 -1.53 -0.76 4.17
N GLU A 227 -1.64 0.36 4.88
CA GLU A 227 -0.88 0.69 6.10
C GLU A 227 -1.81 0.78 7.33
N ALA A 228 -3.08 0.37 7.19
CA ALA A 228 -4.07 0.54 8.23
C ALA A 228 -3.79 -0.32 9.46
N LYS A 229 -4.13 0.25 10.61
CA LYS A 229 -4.10 -0.43 11.93
C LYS A 229 -5.51 -0.54 12.49
N LEU A 230 -5.69 -1.45 13.44
CA LEU A 230 -6.95 -1.63 14.14
C LEU A 230 -7.05 -0.64 15.30
N TYR A 231 -8.15 0.12 15.32
CA TYR A 231 -8.52 1.02 16.39
C TYR A 231 -9.87 0.58 16.99
N ALA A 232 -10.09 0.93 18.25
CA ALA A 232 -11.36 0.71 18.94
C ALA A 232 -11.94 2.01 19.47
N LEU A 233 -13.23 2.23 19.23
CA LEU A 233 -14.03 3.22 19.92
C LEU A 233 -14.76 2.53 21.10
N ASP A 234 -14.68 3.13 22.28
CA ASP A 234 -15.36 2.64 23.49
C ASP A 234 -16.80 3.16 23.54
N GLU A 235 -17.75 2.23 23.44
CA GLU A 235 -19.19 2.49 23.33
C GLU A 235 -19.93 2.12 24.62
N ARG A 236 -19.20 1.66 25.65
CA ARG A 236 -19.78 1.32 26.95
C ARG A 236 -20.42 2.56 27.56
N ARG A 237 -21.71 2.45 27.90
CA ARG A 237 -22.46 3.52 28.57
C ARG A 237 -22.68 3.18 30.03
N GLY A 238 -21.96 3.86 30.92
CA GLY A 238 -22.20 3.82 32.36
C GLY A 238 -23.02 5.04 32.82
N PRO A 239 -23.77 4.95 33.95
CA PRO A 239 -24.56 6.06 34.48
C PRO A 239 -23.74 7.32 34.84
N PHE A 240 -22.42 7.20 34.94
CA PHE A 240 -21.48 8.29 35.19
C PHE A 240 -20.27 8.30 34.24
N GLN A 241 -20.27 7.45 33.21
CA GLN A 241 -19.17 7.36 32.25
C GLN A 241 -19.44 8.31 31.08
N ARG A 242 -18.50 9.22 30.82
CA ARG A 242 -18.50 9.97 29.57
C ARG A 242 -17.94 9.06 28.47
N PRO A 243 -18.54 9.04 27.27
CA PRO A 243 -17.94 8.32 26.14
C PRO A 243 -16.49 8.76 25.96
N VAL A 244 -15.56 7.81 25.89
CA VAL A 244 -14.18 8.12 25.50
C VAL A 244 -14.24 8.55 24.05
N LYS A 245 -14.00 9.83 23.80
CA LYS A 245 -14.18 10.41 22.45
C LYS A 245 -13.12 9.95 21.46
N ASP A 246 -11.95 9.58 21.97
CA ASP A 246 -10.80 9.26 21.14
C ASP A 246 -10.62 7.74 21.02
N PRO A 247 -10.53 7.22 19.78
CA PRO A 247 -10.20 5.83 19.51
C PRO A 247 -8.85 5.41 20.13
N VAL A 248 -8.80 4.16 20.59
CA VAL A 248 -7.59 3.53 21.11
C VAL A 248 -6.96 2.64 20.04
N LEU A 249 -5.65 2.79 19.81
CA LEU A 249 -4.89 1.90 18.93
C LEU A 249 -4.78 0.50 19.56
N LEU A 250 -5.26 -0.52 18.87
CA LEU A 250 -5.19 -1.92 19.32
C LEU A 250 -3.93 -2.63 18.85
N THR A 251 -3.46 -2.35 17.64
CA THR A 251 -2.36 -3.09 17.01
C THR A 251 -1.15 -2.21 16.70
N PRO A 252 -0.37 -1.81 17.72
CA PRO A 252 0.92 -1.18 17.48
C PRO A 252 1.89 -2.18 16.85
N GLY A 253 2.62 -1.79 15.81
CA GLY A 253 3.65 -2.61 15.20
C GLY A 253 3.65 -2.62 13.67
N PRO A 254 4.52 -3.45 13.08
CA PRO A 254 4.77 -3.44 11.63
C PRO A 254 3.69 -4.17 10.83
N ILE A 255 2.90 -5.05 11.45
CA ILE A 255 1.83 -5.81 10.77
C ILE A 255 0.73 -4.83 10.35
N ASN A 256 0.37 -4.87 9.07
CA ASN A 256 -0.79 -4.17 8.53
C ASN A 256 -2.00 -5.09 8.62
N TRP A 257 -3.15 -4.52 8.94
CA TRP A 257 -4.34 -5.30 9.29
C TRP A 257 -5.47 -5.03 8.32
N ASP A 258 -6.21 -6.09 8.00
CA ASP A 258 -7.50 -6.02 7.34
C ASP A 258 -8.64 -5.93 8.38
N ALA A 259 -9.87 -5.84 7.90
CA ALA A 259 -11.08 -5.72 8.71
C ALA A 259 -11.18 -6.83 9.76
N ALA A 260 -11.61 -6.43 10.95
CA ALA A 260 -11.78 -7.31 12.09
C ALA A 260 -13.10 -8.09 12.02
N VAL A 261 -13.07 -9.36 12.40
CA VAL A 261 -14.25 -10.20 12.67
C VAL A 261 -14.20 -10.68 14.12
N PHE A 262 -15.22 -10.38 14.92
CA PHE A 262 -15.24 -10.83 16.31
C PHE A 262 -15.55 -12.33 16.43
N SER A 263 -14.96 -12.97 17.43
CA SER A 263 -15.47 -14.25 17.94
C SER A 263 -16.87 -14.08 18.52
N ARG A 264 -17.68 -15.13 18.52
CA ARG A 264 -19.06 -15.09 19.04
C ARG A 264 -19.16 -14.64 20.50
N ASP A 265 -18.15 -14.97 21.30
CA ASP A 265 -18.08 -14.57 22.71
C ASP A 265 -17.51 -13.15 22.92
N GLY A 266 -17.11 -12.46 21.84
CA GLY A 266 -16.55 -11.11 21.88
C GLY A 266 -15.16 -11.00 22.51
N LYS A 267 -14.50 -12.13 22.83
CA LYS A 267 -13.19 -12.13 23.51
C LYS A 267 -12.01 -12.10 22.56
N LYS A 268 -12.22 -12.39 21.27
CA LYS A 268 -11.18 -12.39 20.25
C LYS A 268 -11.62 -11.61 19.02
N ILE A 269 -10.63 -11.07 18.32
CA ILE A 269 -10.76 -10.53 16.97
C ILE A 269 -9.95 -11.42 16.04
N PHE A 270 -10.57 -11.87 14.97
CA PHE A 270 -9.90 -12.50 13.85
C PHE A 270 -9.66 -11.45 12.78
N ALA A 271 -8.43 -11.36 12.29
CA ALA A 271 -8.07 -10.45 11.21
C ALA A 271 -6.93 -11.04 10.40
N THR A 272 -6.92 -10.73 9.11
CA THR A 272 -5.78 -11.00 8.24
C THR A 272 -4.71 -9.94 8.50
N GLY A 273 -3.49 -10.39 8.76
CA GLY A 273 -2.33 -9.54 9.03
C GLY A 273 -1.26 -9.77 7.96
N SER A 274 -0.77 -8.68 7.36
CA SER A 274 0.27 -8.70 6.35
C SER A 274 1.54 -8.01 6.85
N THR A 275 2.67 -8.68 6.69
CA THR A 275 4.00 -8.08 6.90
C THR A 275 4.66 -7.92 5.55
N ARG A 276 4.89 -6.66 5.15
CA ARG A 276 5.57 -6.36 3.90
C ARG A 276 7.06 -6.60 4.02
N ARG A 277 7.62 -7.35 3.08
CA ARG A 277 9.05 -7.61 3.02
C ARG A 277 9.48 -7.82 1.58
N GLY A 278 10.59 -7.19 1.21
CA GLY A 278 11.28 -7.44 -0.03
C GLY A 278 12.57 -8.22 0.22
N GLU A 279 12.92 -9.10 -0.70
CA GLU A 279 14.23 -9.73 -0.77
C GLU A 279 14.97 -9.20 -1.99
N LEU A 280 16.03 -8.44 -1.74
CA LEU A 280 16.89 -7.95 -2.81
C LEU A 280 17.64 -9.15 -3.40
N VAL A 281 17.41 -9.42 -4.68
CA VAL A 281 18.03 -10.53 -5.40
C VAL A 281 18.89 -10.04 -6.54
N ARG A 282 19.94 -10.80 -6.82
CA ARG A 282 20.89 -10.57 -7.90
C ARG A 282 20.91 -11.77 -8.84
N LEU A 283 20.83 -11.53 -10.14
CA LEU A 283 20.96 -12.58 -11.14
C LEU A 283 22.43 -13.01 -11.24
N ASP A 284 22.72 -14.29 -10.99
CA ASP A 284 24.04 -14.85 -11.23
C ASP A 284 24.20 -15.16 -12.72
N PRO A 285 25.13 -14.51 -13.44
CA PRO A 285 25.29 -14.70 -14.87
C PRO A 285 25.76 -16.11 -15.26
N LYS A 286 26.31 -16.89 -14.32
CA LYS A 286 26.78 -18.26 -14.60
C LYS A 286 25.66 -19.29 -14.52
N SER A 287 24.84 -19.19 -13.47
CA SER A 287 23.74 -20.12 -13.23
C SER A 287 22.41 -19.66 -13.83
N ASN A 288 22.32 -18.39 -14.20
CA ASN A 288 21.07 -17.72 -14.59
C ASN A 288 19.97 -17.84 -13.52
N GLN A 289 20.36 -17.82 -12.25
CA GLN A 289 19.45 -17.89 -11.11
C GLN A 289 19.59 -16.66 -10.22
N PHE A 290 18.48 -16.27 -9.60
CA PHE A 290 18.45 -15.20 -8.60
C PHE A 290 18.98 -15.69 -7.26
N GLN A 291 19.90 -14.92 -6.68
CA GLN A 291 20.48 -15.18 -5.36
C GLN A 291 20.22 -13.99 -4.44
N PRO A 292 19.98 -14.23 -3.13
CA PRO A 292 19.87 -13.14 -2.16
C PRO A 292 21.12 -12.26 -2.16
N PHE A 293 20.92 -10.96 -2.02
CA PHE A 293 22.00 -9.97 -2.04
C PHE A 293 21.89 -9.02 -0.83
N LEU A 294 22.97 -8.28 -0.57
CA LEU A 294 23.06 -7.27 0.49
C LEU A 294 22.73 -7.82 1.91
N GLY A 295 23.15 -9.05 2.20
CA GLY A 295 23.04 -9.63 3.54
C GLY A 295 21.60 -9.82 4.06
N GLY A 296 20.60 -9.89 3.16
CA GLY A 296 19.19 -10.07 3.53
C GLY A 296 18.45 -8.78 3.91
N ILE A 297 19.09 -7.62 3.71
CA ILE A 297 18.45 -6.32 3.87
C ILE A 297 17.36 -6.16 2.79
N SER A 298 16.14 -5.82 3.24
CA SER A 298 15.03 -5.45 2.36
C SER A 298 15.28 -4.08 1.76
N ALA A 299 15.77 -4.05 0.52
CA ALA A 299 16.30 -2.86 -0.13
C ALA A 299 15.89 -2.76 -1.60
N GLU A 300 15.46 -1.58 -2.02
CA GLU A 300 15.19 -1.20 -3.42
C GLU A 300 16.02 0.02 -3.83
N MET A 301 15.94 0.40 -5.11
CA MET A 301 16.59 1.62 -5.65
C MET A 301 18.08 1.67 -5.30
N VAL A 302 18.78 0.59 -5.62
CA VAL A 302 20.16 0.35 -5.20
C VAL A 302 21.14 1.02 -6.16
N GLY A 303 21.99 1.90 -5.64
CA GLY A 303 23.09 2.54 -6.36
C GLY A 303 24.45 2.22 -5.75
N PHE A 304 25.48 2.02 -6.57
CA PHE A 304 26.83 1.68 -6.13
C PHE A 304 27.77 2.89 -6.19
N SER A 305 28.72 2.97 -5.26
CA SER A 305 29.85 3.87 -5.40
C SER A 305 30.70 3.47 -6.62
N ASN A 306 31.46 4.41 -7.17
CA ASN A 306 32.26 4.18 -8.38
C ASN A 306 33.30 3.03 -8.21
N ASP A 307 33.77 2.79 -6.99
CA ASP A 307 34.67 1.68 -6.66
C ASP A 307 33.93 0.34 -6.39
N GLY A 308 32.60 0.33 -6.41
CA GLY A 308 31.73 -0.82 -6.18
C GLY A 308 31.71 -1.34 -4.74
N LYS A 309 32.35 -0.65 -3.77
CA LYS A 309 32.48 -1.14 -2.38
C LYS A 309 31.33 -0.73 -1.49
N SER A 310 30.73 0.43 -1.75
CA SER A 310 29.61 0.96 -0.99
C SER A 310 28.34 0.94 -1.82
N VAL A 311 27.22 0.81 -1.11
CA VAL A 311 25.88 0.74 -1.68
C VAL A 311 25.02 1.80 -0.99
N ALA A 312 24.30 2.60 -1.78
CA ALA A 312 23.20 3.43 -1.32
C ALA A 312 21.90 2.73 -1.73
N TYR A 313 20.92 2.68 -0.85
CA TYR A 313 19.69 1.96 -1.09
C TYR A 313 18.55 2.53 -0.25
N VAL A 314 17.31 2.32 -0.71
CA VAL A 314 16.11 2.67 0.02
C VAL A 314 15.57 1.41 0.70
N THR A 315 15.28 1.46 2.00
CA THR A 315 14.72 0.32 2.73
C THR A 315 13.25 0.11 2.34
N TYR A 316 12.86 -1.12 2.04
CA TYR A 316 11.46 -1.47 1.81
C TYR A 316 10.86 -2.16 3.05
N PRO A 317 9.64 -1.83 3.48
CA PRO A 317 8.73 -0.81 2.92
C PRO A 317 8.93 0.61 3.50
N ASP A 318 9.88 0.78 4.43
CA ASP A 318 9.98 2.00 5.26
C ASP A 318 10.36 3.28 4.47
N GLY A 319 10.92 3.15 3.27
CA GLY A 319 11.25 4.26 2.38
C GLY A 319 12.39 5.16 2.88
N VAL A 320 13.35 4.62 3.63
CA VAL A 320 14.48 5.40 4.19
C VAL A 320 15.75 5.14 3.38
N LEU A 321 16.53 6.18 3.09
CA LEU A 321 17.82 6.07 2.39
C LEU A 321 18.94 5.72 3.38
N TRP A 322 19.68 4.69 3.04
CA TRP A 322 20.82 4.18 3.79
C TRP A 322 22.04 4.01 2.89
N ARG A 323 23.22 3.99 3.53
CA ARG A 323 24.47 3.53 2.95
C ARG A 323 24.97 2.30 3.70
N ALA A 324 25.54 1.32 3.00
CA ALA A 324 26.19 0.15 3.58
C ALA A 324 27.41 -0.26 2.73
N ASN A 325 28.19 -1.21 3.23
CA ASN A 325 29.11 -1.98 2.40
C ASN A 325 28.33 -2.97 1.51
N ARG A 326 28.95 -3.48 0.45
CA ARG A 326 28.31 -4.41 -0.51
C ARG A 326 27.77 -5.70 0.12
N ASP A 327 28.29 -6.11 1.27
CA ASP A 327 27.82 -7.28 2.03
C ASP A 327 26.68 -6.94 3.01
N GLY A 328 26.25 -5.67 3.10
CA GLY A 328 25.22 -5.18 4.01
C GLY A 328 25.75 -4.69 5.36
N SER A 329 27.05 -4.78 5.63
CA SER A 329 27.66 -4.27 6.87
C SER A 329 27.84 -2.74 6.88
N ASP A 330 28.24 -2.17 8.02
CA ASP A 330 28.51 -0.73 8.21
C ASP A 330 27.41 0.21 7.70
N ARG A 331 26.18 -0.08 8.15
CA ARG A 331 24.99 0.69 7.79
C ARG A 331 25.01 2.08 8.41
N VAL A 332 24.75 3.09 7.57
CA VAL A 332 24.61 4.51 7.96
C VAL A 332 23.29 5.02 7.41
N GLN A 333 22.42 5.53 8.29
CA GLN A 333 21.17 6.17 7.88
C GLN A 333 21.47 7.55 7.31
N LEU A 334 20.89 7.88 6.15
CA LEU A 334 21.14 9.14 5.45
C LEU A 334 19.93 10.07 5.43
N THR A 335 18.72 9.53 5.56
CA THR A 335 17.49 10.32 5.63
C THR A 335 16.61 9.89 6.80
N SER A 336 15.65 10.74 7.13
CA SER A 336 14.56 10.44 8.05
C SER A 336 13.26 11.02 7.49
N GLN A 337 12.12 10.63 8.07
CA GLN A 337 10.84 11.27 7.76
C GLN A 337 10.93 12.80 7.98
N PRO A 338 10.23 13.61 7.16
CA PRO A 338 9.23 13.21 6.17
C PRO A 338 9.77 12.91 4.75
N LEU A 339 11.09 12.89 4.54
CA LEU A 339 11.66 12.59 3.21
C LEU A 339 11.31 11.17 2.77
N LYS A 340 10.95 11.02 1.49
CA LYS A 340 10.68 9.75 0.82
C LYS A 340 11.65 9.61 -0.37
N PRO A 341 12.94 9.36 -0.12
CA PRO A 341 13.97 9.28 -1.15
C PRO A 341 13.66 8.19 -2.19
N VAL A 342 13.89 8.51 -3.46
CA VAL A 342 13.87 7.59 -4.59
C VAL A 342 15.12 7.79 -5.46
N ASP A 343 15.53 6.73 -6.16
CA ASP A 343 16.63 6.71 -7.13
C ASP A 343 17.93 7.40 -6.68
N PRO A 344 18.57 6.92 -5.58
CA PRO A 344 19.82 7.47 -5.11
C PRO A 344 20.98 7.19 -6.09
N ALA A 345 21.75 8.23 -6.42
CA ALA A 345 22.95 8.13 -7.24
C ALA A 345 24.18 8.71 -6.52
N TRP A 346 25.29 7.97 -6.57
CA TRP A 346 26.56 8.40 -5.97
C TRP A 346 27.25 9.47 -6.81
N SER A 347 27.89 10.43 -6.14
CA SER A 347 28.86 11.30 -6.80
C SER A 347 30.09 10.47 -7.24
N PRO A 348 30.79 10.85 -8.32
CA PRO A 348 31.94 10.09 -8.83
C PRO A 348 33.09 9.94 -7.83
N ASP A 349 33.24 10.92 -6.93
CA ASP A 349 34.22 10.91 -5.83
C ASP A 349 33.77 10.09 -4.61
N GLY A 350 32.53 9.57 -4.61
CA GLY A 350 31.94 8.78 -3.53
C GLY A 350 31.59 9.55 -2.25
N THR A 351 31.67 10.88 -2.25
CA THR A 351 31.48 11.70 -1.04
C THR A 351 30.03 12.10 -0.78
N LYS A 352 29.18 12.06 -1.81
CA LYS A 352 27.80 12.51 -1.77
C LYS A 352 26.87 11.53 -2.49
N ILE A 353 25.60 11.58 -2.11
CA ILE A 353 24.51 10.87 -2.78
C ILE A 353 23.46 11.91 -3.12
N ILE A 354 22.99 11.89 -4.36
CA ILE A 354 21.82 12.66 -4.82
C ILE A 354 20.61 11.74 -4.91
N PHE A 355 19.41 12.23 -4.60
CA PHE A 355 18.16 11.48 -4.69
C PHE A 355 16.98 12.43 -4.91
N THR A 356 15.83 11.91 -5.31
CA THR A 356 14.59 12.71 -5.43
C THR A 356 13.66 12.41 -4.25
N SER A 357 12.89 13.37 -3.78
CA SER A 357 11.83 13.13 -2.79
C SER A 357 10.56 13.89 -3.17
N PRO A 358 9.37 13.25 -3.13
CA PRO A 358 8.10 13.94 -3.31
C PRO A 358 7.78 14.83 -2.12
N SER A 359 7.05 15.91 -2.38
CA SER A 359 6.52 16.85 -1.39
C SER A 359 5.18 17.42 -1.87
N THR A 360 4.52 18.23 -1.04
CA THR A 360 3.31 18.96 -1.47
C THR A 360 3.57 19.99 -2.56
N GLN A 361 4.84 20.33 -2.84
CA GLN A 361 5.27 21.31 -3.86
C GLN A 361 5.75 20.62 -5.15
N GLY A 362 5.73 19.29 -5.21
CA GLY A 362 6.27 18.50 -6.31
C GLY A 362 7.48 17.66 -5.89
N TRP A 363 8.13 17.07 -6.89
CA TRP A 363 9.34 16.26 -6.74
C TRP A 363 10.58 17.14 -6.80
N HIS A 364 11.43 17.02 -5.79
CA HIS A 364 12.66 17.82 -5.71
C HIS A 364 13.89 16.95 -5.47
N ALA A 365 15.01 17.37 -6.03
CA ALA A 365 16.31 16.74 -5.85
C ALA A 365 16.98 17.20 -4.55
N TRP A 366 17.63 16.26 -3.87
CA TRP A 366 18.32 16.45 -2.60
C TRP A 366 19.71 15.82 -2.65
N ILE A 367 20.66 16.43 -1.97
CA ILE A 367 22.02 15.89 -1.79
C ILE A 367 22.27 15.64 -0.30
N VAL A 368 22.90 14.50 0.01
CA VAL A 368 23.35 14.15 1.36
C VAL A 368 24.81 13.64 1.33
N PRO A 369 25.65 13.95 2.34
CA PRO A 369 26.97 13.34 2.45
C PRO A 369 26.88 11.84 2.67
N SER A 370 27.73 11.05 1.99
CA SER A 370 27.69 9.58 2.05
C SER A 370 28.06 8.99 3.41
N ARG A 371 28.69 9.78 4.27
CA ARG A 371 29.04 9.43 5.66
C ARG A 371 27.98 9.84 6.69
N GLY A 372 26.82 10.34 6.23
CA GLY A 372 25.77 10.88 7.09
C GLY A 372 25.87 12.40 7.26
N GLY A 373 24.76 13.00 7.69
CA GLY A 373 24.56 14.45 7.79
C GLY A 373 23.15 14.84 7.38
N SER A 374 22.87 16.13 7.32
CA SER A 374 21.55 16.64 6.92
C SER A 374 21.44 16.71 5.39
N PRO A 375 20.41 16.10 4.77
CA PRO A 375 20.09 16.32 3.36
C PRO A 375 19.76 17.78 3.08
N GLN A 376 20.13 18.27 1.90
CA GLN A 376 19.85 19.63 1.43
C GLN A 376 19.25 19.61 0.03
N ARG A 377 18.29 20.50 -0.26
CA ARG A 377 17.77 20.68 -1.62
C ARG A 377 18.89 21.05 -2.58
N LEU A 378 18.83 20.51 -3.79
CA LEU A 378 19.77 20.84 -4.87
C LEU A 378 19.65 22.33 -5.24
N LEU A 379 18.42 22.80 -5.44
CA LEU A 379 18.07 24.17 -5.79
C LEU A 379 17.01 24.70 -4.79
N PRO A 380 17.42 25.19 -3.60
CA PRO A 380 16.48 25.52 -2.53
C PRO A 380 15.53 26.69 -2.83
N ASN A 381 15.89 27.54 -3.78
CA ASN A 381 15.12 28.73 -4.15
C ASN A 381 14.29 28.52 -5.44
N ASP A 382 14.35 27.33 -6.03
CA ASP A 382 13.59 27.00 -7.21
C ASP A 382 12.28 26.30 -6.82
N SER A 383 11.22 26.61 -7.55
CA SER A 383 9.91 25.98 -7.45
C SER A 383 9.66 24.97 -8.57
N GLU A 384 10.48 24.97 -9.62
CA GLU A 384 10.45 23.95 -10.67
C GLU A 384 10.83 22.59 -10.07
N GLN A 385 10.28 21.51 -10.64
CA GLN A 385 10.58 20.16 -10.15
C GLN A 385 11.97 19.73 -10.62
N GLU A 386 12.63 18.89 -9.83
CA GLU A 386 13.90 18.27 -10.23
C GLU A 386 13.80 16.76 -10.03
N THR A 387 13.53 16.04 -11.13
CA THR A 387 13.34 14.58 -11.13
C THR A 387 14.55 13.85 -11.71
N ASP A 388 14.74 12.62 -11.25
CA ASP A 388 15.75 11.64 -11.67
C ASP A 388 17.17 12.20 -11.89
N PRO A 389 17.72 12.91 -10.89
CA PRO A 389 18.98 13.59 -11.06
C PRO A 389 20.15 12.59 -11.19
N SER A 390 21.15 12.96 -12.00
CA SER A 390 22.37 12.17 -12.19
C SER A 390 23.61 13.04 -12.26
N TRP A 391 24.73 12.54 -11.72
CA TRP A 391 26.03 13.21 -11.77
C TRP A 391 26.68 13.01 -13.14
N SER A 392 27.36 14.04 -13.66
CA SER A 392 28.32 13.84 -14.73
C SER A 392 29.50 13.00 -14.24
N PRO A 393 30.18 12.21 -15.09
CA PRO A 393 31.29 11.35 -14.66
C PRO A 393 32.48 12.10 -14.05
N ASP A 394 32.65 13.38 -14.42
CA ASP A 394 33.67 14.27 -13.84
C ASP A 394 33.24 14.94 -12.53
N GLY A 395 31.98 14.76 -12.10
CA GLY A 395 31.42 15.31 -10.87
C GLY A 395 31.15 16.81 -10.90
N ARG A 396 31.27 17.47 -12.07
CA ARG A 396 31.14 18.93 -12.19
C ARG A 396 29.73 19.40 -12.51
N LYS A 397 28.87 18.51 -12.99
CA LYS A 397 27.51 18.83 -13.43
C LYS A 397 26.51 17.82 -12.87
N ILE A 398 25.26 18.27 -12.75
CA ILE A 398 24.12 17.41 -12.45
C ILE A 398 23.09 17.62 -13.55
N ILE A 399 22.58 16.53 -14.10
CA ILE A 399 21.48 16.53 -15.06
C ILE A 399 20.19 16.09 -14.36
N PHE A 400 19.05 16.68 -14.72
CA PHE A 400 17.74 16.38 -14.14
C PHE A 400 16.62 16.79 -15.11
N ALA A 401 15.39 16.33 -14.88
CA ALA A 401 14.21 16.76 -15.63
C ALA A 401 13.29 17.71 -14.82
N THR A 402 12.55 18.57 -15.52
CA THR A 402 11.69 19.63 -14.91
C THR A 402 10.25 19.21 -14.60
N GLY A 403 9.91 17.93 -14.82
CA GLY A 403 8.58 17.36 -14.66
C GLY A 403 8.63 15.90 -14.25
N GLY A 404 7.49 15.33 -13.87
CA GLY A 404 7.39 13.99 -13.26
C GLY A 404 6.54 13.03 -14.07
N GLY A 405 6.89 12.78 -15.34
CA GLY A 405 6.16 11.86 -16.24
C GLY A 405 4.70 12.29 -16.54
N GLY A 406 4.11 11.80 -17.64
CA GLY A 406 2.72 12.14 -18.04
C GLY A 406 2.57 13.49 -18.77
N ASP A 407 1.38 14.10 -18.71
CA ASP A 407 0.96 15.28 -19.50
C ASP A 407 1.66 16.62 -19.13
N SER A 408 2.64 16.62 -18.22
CA SER A 408 3.40 17.83 -17.87
C SER A 408 4.53 18.07 -18.89
N GLU A 409 4.63 19.30 -19.42
CA GLU A 409 5.78 19.71 -20.22
C GLU A 409 7.09 19.42 -19.46
N SER A 410 7.92 18.54 -20.00
CA SER A 410 9.20 18.15 -19.41
C SER A 410 10.36 18.57 -20.30
N SER A 411 11.48 18.92 -19.68
CA SER A 411 12.73 19.21 -20.38
C SER A 411 13.92 18.77 -19.54
N ILE A 412 15.04 18.49 -20.22
CA ILE A 412 16.28 18.10 -19.55
C ILE A 412 17.10 19.36 -19.24
N ARG A 413 17.49 19.52 -17.98
CA ARG A 413 18.31 20.62 -17.48
C ARG A 413 19.65 20.10 -16.98
N ILE A 414 20.65 20.96 -17.07
CA ILE A 414 22.00 20.72 -16.54
C ILE A 414 22.35 21.86 -15.60
N LEU A 415 22.66 21.52 -14.35
CA LEU A 415 23.26 22.40 -13.36
C LEU A 415 24.78 22.27 -13.42
N ASP A 416 25.48 23.36 -13.67
CA ASP A 416 26.93 23.46 -13.44
C ASP A 416 27.20 23.80 -11.97
N LEU A 417 27.95 22.94 -11.28
CA LEU A 417 28.18 23.08 -9.84
C LEU A 417 29.18 24.17 -9.47
N VAL A 418 29.99 24.64 -10.44
CA VAL A 418 30.96 25.71 -10.24
C VAL A 418 30.29 27.06 -10.42
N SER A 419 29.60 27.28 -11.54
CA SER A 419 28.94 28.56 -11.83
C SER A 419 27.57 28.69 -11.16
N ARG A 420 26.98 27.57 -10.70
CA ARG A 420 25.60 27.48 -10.20
C ARG A 420 24.54 27.84 -11.23
N GLN A 421 24.89 27.83 -12.51
CA GLN A 421 23.94 28.10 -13.60
C GLN A 421 23.21 26.83 -14.02
N VAL A 422 21.91 26.97 -14.26
CA VAL A 422 21.05 25.94 -14.84
C VAL A 422 20.81 26.29 -16.30
N THR A 423 21.01 25.31 -17.20
CA THR A 423 20.77 25.45 -18.64
C THR A 423 19.92 24.30 -19.16
N THR A 424 19.03 24.57 -20.11
CA THR A 424 18.28 23.52 -20.83
C THR A 424 19.17 22.84 -21.86
N LEU A 425 19.13 21.51 -21.92
CA LEU A 425 19.72 20.75 -23.01
C LEU A 425 18.86 20.92 -24.27
N ALA A 426 19.49 21.27 -25.40
CA ALA A 426 18.76 21.57 -26.63
C ALA A 426 17.93 20.37 -27.14
N ALA A 427 16.76 20.66 -27.70
CA ALA A 427 15.85 19.67 -28.29
C ALA A 427 15.49 18.50 -27.34
N SER A 428 15.28 18.80 -26.05
CA SER A 428 14.92 17.84 -25.01
C SER A 428 13.47 17.97 -24.50
N SER A 429 12.61 18.65 -25.26
CA SER A 429 11.19 18.75 -24.94
C SER A 429 10.54 17.37 -24.88
N ASP A 430 9.65 17.17 -23.92
CA ASP A 430 8.91 15.94 -23.65
C ASP A 430 9.82 14.74 -23.33
N MET A 431 11.02 15.02 -22.79
CA MET A 431 11.95 14.00 -22.30
C MET A 431 12.08 14.05 -20.77
N TYR A 432 12.34 12.89 -20.16
CA TYR A 432 12.52 12.73 -18.71
C TYR A 432 13.57 11.64 -18.40
N SER A 433 13.85 11.41 -17.11
CA SER A 433 14.82 10.44 -16.58
C SER A 433 16.26 10.47 -17.15
N PRO A 434 16.92 11.65 -17.27
CA PRO A 434 18.19 11.73 -17.99
C PRO A 434 19.37 11.11 -17.21
N ARG A 435 20.20 10.30 -17.88
CA ARG A 435 21.41 9.68 -17.30
C ARG A 435 22.64 9.86 -18.18
N TRP A 436 23.76 10.25 -17.57
CA TRP A 436 25.06 10.21 -18.24
C TRP A 436 25.54 8.77 -18.45
N SER A 437 26.10 8.51 -19.62
CA SER A 437 26.98 7.35 -19.81
C SER A 437 28.20 7.43 -18.88
N PRO A 438 28.73 6.30 -18.38
CA PRO A 438 29.87 6.31 -17.46
C PRO A 438 31.14 6.97 -18.02
N ASP A 439 31.34 6.96 -19.34
CA ASP A 439 32.46 7.64 -20.00
C ASP A 439 32.19 9.11 -20.37
N GLY A 440 30.94 9.56 -20.20
CA GLY A 440 30.51 10.94 -20.43
C GLY A 440 30.35 11.32 -21.90
N GLN A 441 30.39 10.37 -22.83
CA GLN A 441 30.24 10.64 -24.27
C GLN A 441 28.78 10.80 -24.69
N PHE A 442 27.88 10.20 -23.92
CA PHE A 442 26.45 10.16 -24.20
C PHE A 442 25.61 10.56 -22.99
N ILE A 443 24.42 11.09 -23.25
CA ILE A 443 23.31 11.19 -22.29
C ILE A 443 22.16 10.36 -22.86
N GLU A 444 21.56 9.54 -22.03
CA GLU A 444 20.30 8.85 -22.32
C GLU A 444 19.15 9.60 -21.65
N ALA A 445 17.98 9.59 -22.27
CA ALA A 445 16.73 10.09 -21.70
C ALA A 445 15.53 9.43 -22.37
N ASP A 446 14.40 9.44 -21.67
CA ASP A 446 13.17 8.74 -22.07
C ASP A 446 12.11 9.73 -22.55
N SER A 447 11.19 9.31 -23.44
CA SER A 447 9.97 10.07 -23.77
C SER A 447 8.96 10.00 -22.62
N THR A 448 8.26 11.09 -22.27
CA THR A 448 7.33 11.13 -21.13
C THR A 448 6.21 10.07 -21.13
N ASP A 449 5.91 9.45 -22.27
CA ASP A 449 4.99 8.33 -22.44
C ASP A 449 5.62 6.93 -22.22
N ALA A 450 6.91 6.90 -21.90
CA ALA A 450 7.74 5.72 -21.66
C ALA A 450 7.80 4.73 -22.84
N THR A 451 7.75 5.22 -24.08
CA THR A 451 7.79 4.38 -25.30
C THR A 451 9.07 4.53 -26.13
N THR A 452 9.87 5.56 -25.89
CA THR A 452 11.08 5.84 -26.67
C THR A 452 12.28 6.19 -25.79
N ILE A 453 13.41 5.50 -26.00
CA ILE A 453 14.70 5.81 -25.40
C ILE A 453 15.52 6.62 -26.40
N PHE A 454 15.96 7.80 -25.99
CA PHE A 454 16.82 8.69 -26.75
C PHE A 454 18.26 8.66 -26.24
N VAL A 455 19.21 8.86 -27.15
CA VAL A 455 20.62 9.07 -26.81
C VAL A 455 21.13 10.33 -27.48
N PHE A 456 21.65 11.25 -26.67
CA PHE A 456 22.35 12.45 -27.09
C PHE A 456 23.85 12.18 -27.15
N ASP A 457 24.44 12.39 -28.32
CA ASP A 457 25.90 12.38 -28.50
C ASP A 457 26.45 13.77 -28.12
N ILE A 458 27.26 13.81 -27.07
CA ILE A 458 27.83 15.06 -26.53
C ILE A 458 28.76 15.74 -27.54
N LYS A 459 29.49 14.98 -28.36
CA LYS A 459 30.43 15.55 -29.33
C LYS A 459 29.69 16.05 -30.57
N ALA A 460 28.72 15.28 -31.04
CA ALA A 460 27.93 15.63 -32.23
C ALA A 460 26.78 16.61 -31.92
N GLN A 461 26.47 16.84 -30.64
CA GLN A 461 25.41 17.74 -30.17
C GLN A 461 24.05 17.43 -30.80
N ARG A 462 23.69 16.15 -30.88
CA ARG A 462 22.43 15.70 -31.48
C ARG A 462 21.84 14.49 -30.76
N TRP A 463 20.51 14.44 -30.74
CA TRP A 463 19.75 13.29 -30.31
C TRP A 463 19.65 12.24 -31.41
N SER A 464 19.44 10.99 -30.99
CA SER A 464 19.08 9.86 -31.82
C SER A 464 18.15 8.92 -31.06
N THR A 465 17.24 8.27 -31.76
CA THR A 465 16.37 7.25 -31.18
C THR A 465 17.13 5.94 -31.09
N LEU A 466 17.26 5.39 -29.88
CA LEU A 466 17.92 4.11 -29.64
C LEU A 466 16.92 2.96 -29.67
N PHE A 467 15.76 3.18 -29.07
CA PHE A 467 14.69 2.20 -28.96
C PHE A 467 13.35 2.91 -29.01
N SER A 468 12.37 2.32 -29.71
CA SER A 468 10.99 2.80 -29.71
C SER A 468 10.08 1.58 -29.88
N LYS A 469 9.38 1.20 -28.81
CA LYS A 469 8.52 0.00 -28.67
C LYS A 469 7.90 0.01 -27.25
N SER A 470 7.12 -1.03 -26.92
CA SER A 470 6.36 -1.25 -25.66
C SER A 470 6.79 -0.45 -24.41
N PRO A 471 5.83 -0.04 -23.54
CA PRO A 471 6.13 0.69 -22.32
C PRO A 471 7.28 0.07 -21.51
N PHE A 472 8.25 0.88 -21.14
CA PHE A 472 9.42 0.45 -20.37
C PHE A 472 9.64 1.36 -19.15
N ALA A 473 10.56 0.96 -18.28
CA ALA A 473 11.01 1.76 -17.14
C ALA A 473 12.40 1.34 -16.67
N TRP A 474 12.98 2.11 -15.75
CA TRP A 474 14.30 1.87 -15.11
C TRP A 474 15.43 1.66 -16.12
N VAL A 475 15.61 2.62 -17.03
CA VAL A 475 16.71 2.62 -17.99
C VAL A 475 18.04 2.85 -17.25
N THR A 476 19.04 2.02 -17.54
CA THR A 476 20.31 2.05 -16.82
C THR A 476 21.48 1.72 -17.73
N TRP A 477 22.57 2.48 -17.57
CA TRP A 477 23.81 2.27 -18.28
C TRP A 477 24.58 1.09 -17.71
N ALA A 478 25.09 0.23 -18.58
CA ALA A 478 26.17 -0.68 -18.20
C ALA A 478 27.47 0.11 -17.95
N SER A 479 28.30 -0.40 -17.04
CA SER A 479 29.60 0.21 -16.70
C SER A 479 30.58 0.30 -17.88
N ASP A 480 30.33 -0.42 -18.97
CA ASP A 480 31.11 -0.39 -20.20
C ASP A 480 30.81 0.80 -21.12
N SER A 481 29.79 1.63 -20.82
CA SER A 481 29.30 2.73 -21.66
C SER A 481 28.86 2.33 -23.08
N ARG A 482 28.66 1.04 -23.34
CA ARG A 482 28.28 0.51 -24.65
C ARG A 482 26.88 -0.06 -24.66
N ASN A 483 26.40 -0.52 -23.52
CA ASN A 483 25.09 -1.15 -23.39
C ASN A 483 24.18 -0.36 -22.46
N ILE A 484 22.90 -0.35 -22.81
CA ILE A 484 21.80 0.14 -21.98
C ILE A 484 20.87 -1.02 -21.68
N TYR A 485 20.44 -1.13 -20.43
CA TYR A 485 19.46 -2.09 -19.96
C TYR A 485 18.19 -1.35 -19.55
N PHE A 486 17.04 -1.99 -19.72
CA PHE A 486 15.75 -1.43 -19.34
C PHE A 486 14.74 -2.55 -19.07
N LEU A 487 13.73 -2.26 -18.24
CA LEU A 487 12.66 -3.19 -17.92
C LEU A 487 11.45 -2.91 -18.81
N THR A 488 10.96 -3.89 -19.56
CA THR A 488 9.64 -3.79 -20.20
C THR A 488 8.55 -4.00 -19.18
N THR A 489 7.48 -3.22 -19.30
CA THR A 489 6.31 -3.27 -18.41
C THR A 489 5.07 -3.76 -19.18
N GLY A 490 4.06 -4.27 -18.47
CA GLY A 490 2.84 -4.85 -19.07
C GLY A 490 2.77 -6.37 -18.92
N ASN A 491 2.19 -7.06 -19.91
CA ASN A 491 1.86 -8.49 -19.81
C ASN A 491 3.06 -9.44 -19.88
N ASP A 492 4.17 -9.00 -20.49
CA ASP A 492 5.39 -9.80 -20.64
C ASP A 492 6.59 -8.98 -20.13
N PRO A 493 6.71 -8.79 -18.80
CA PRO A 493 7.81 -8.03 -18.22
C PRO A 493 9.12 -8.79 -18.37
N ALA A 494 10.16 -8.08 -18.82
CA ALA A 494 11.49 -8.64 -19.04
C ALA A 494 12.56 -7.54 -18.96
N ILE A 495 13.76 -7.90 -18.54
CA ILE A 495 14.91 -7.00 -18.66
C ILE A 495 15.50 -7.20 -20.06
N LEU A 496 15.56 -6.13 -20.82
CA LEU A 496 16.16 -6.09 -22.14
C LEU A 496 17.50 -5.34 -22.09
N ARG A 497 18.36 -5.65 -23.05
CA ARG A 497 19.62 -4.95 -23.30
C ARG A 497 19.72 -4.55 -24.75
N THR A 498 20.15 -3.32 -25.01
CA THR A 498 20.53 -2.85 -26.34
C THR A 498 21.91 -2.19 -26.33
N SER A 499 22.54 -2.14 -27.50
CA SER A 499 23.83 -1.46 -27.71
C SER A 499 23.58 -0.02 -28.14
N VAL A 500 24.34 0.93 -27.58
CA VAL A 500 24.27 2.36 -27.89
C VAL A 500 24.64 2.65 -29.35
N ALA A 501 25.45 1.78 -29.97
CA ALA A 501 25.72 1.83 -31.40
C ALA A 501 24.51 1.42 -32.27
N GLY A 502 23.38 1.05 -31.66
CA GLY A 502 22.19 0.51 -32.28
C GLY A 502 22.15 -1.01 -32.29
N GLY A 503 21.06 -1.54 -32.85
CA GLY A 503 20.76 -2.98 -32.94
C GLY A 503 19.43 -3.33 -32.28
N GLU A 504 19.01 -4.59 -32.43
CA GLU A 504 17.82 -5.08 -31.75
C GLU A 504 18.09 -5.30 -30.26
N ALA A 505 17.14 -4.85 -29.43
CA ALA A 505 17.15 -5.14 -28.02
C ALA A 505 16.95 -6.65 -27.78
N ARG A 506 17.75 -7.22 -26.87
CA ARG A 506 17.75 -8.65 -26.54
C ARG A 506 17.25 -8.86 -25.12
N VAL A 507 16.41 -9.87 -24.93
CA VAL A 507 15.97 -10.29 -23.59
C VAL A 507 17.18 -10.84 -22.82
N VAL A 508 17.41 -10.30 -21.63
CA VAL A 508 18.42 -10.75 -20.67
C VAL A 508 17.79 -11.74 -19.70
N VAL A 509 16.60 -11.42 -19.19
CA VAL A 509 15.82 -12.29 -18.30
C VAL A 509 14.34 -12.02 -18.47
N ASP A 510 13.56 -13.10 -18.55
CA ASP A 510 12.09 -13.10 -18.52
C ASP A 510 11.62 -13.02 -17.07
N LEU A 511 10.63 -12.18 -16.79
CA LEU A 511 10.13 -11.91 -15.44
C LEU A 511 8.62 -12.15 -15.29
N LYS A 512 8.02 -12.92 -16.21
CA LYS A 512 6.57 -13.18 -16.22
C LYS A 512 6.04 -13.75 -14.91
N ASP A 513 6.80 -14.64 -14.30
CA ASP A 513 6.47 -15.30 -13.02
C ASP A 513 7.26 -14.74 -11.83
N PHE A 514 7.95 -13.61 -12.00
CA PHE A 514 8.71 -13.00 -10.92
C PHE A 514 7.77 -12.24 -9.96
N PRO A 515 7.74 -12.58 -8.66
CA PRO A 515 6.87 -11.88 -7.72
C PRO A 515 7.52 -10.56 -7.32
N PHE A 516 7.08 -9.46 -7.93
CA PHE A 516 7.64 -8.13 -7.70
C PHE A 516 7.04 -7.44 -6.47
N THR A 517 7.84 -6.60 -5.82
CA THR A 517 7.36 -5.62 -4.84
C THR A 517 8.22 -4.35 -4.88
N GLY A 518 7.74 -3.25 -4.30
CA GLY A 518 8.46 -1.97 -4.23
C GLY A 518 7.57 -0.81 -3.79
N THR A 519 8.19 0.30 -3.41
CA THR A 519 7.47 1.49 -2.90
C THR A 519 6.89 2.34 -4.04
N VAL A 520 7.59 2.42 -5.17
CA VAL A 520 7.20 3.23 -6.34
C VAL A 520 7.12 2.35 -7.58
N GLY A 521 6.34 1.27 -7.44
CA GLY A 521 6.21 0.24 -8.47
C GLY A 521 7.37 -0.77 -8.44
N PHE A 522 7.63 -1.38 -9.59
CA PHE A 522 8.74 -2.32 -9.73
C PHE A 522 10.07 -1.57 -9.66
N TRP A 523 11.19 -2.26 -9.51
CA TRP A 523 12.49 -1.61 -9.61
C TRP A 523 13.48 -2.60 -10.17
N PHE A 524 14.36 -2.08 -11.03
CA PHE A 524 15.51 -2.80 -11.56
C PHE A 524 16.75 -1.92 -11.50
N GLY A 525 17.89 -2.55 -11.24
CA GLY A 525 19.20 -1.92 -11.35
C GLY A 525 20.29 -2.91 -11.74
N LEU A 526 21.49 -2.40 -11.97
CA LEU A 526 22.66 -3.23 -12.27
C LEU A 526 23.66 -3.16 -11.11
N ASP A 527 24.25 -4.31 -10.81
CA ASP A 527 25.46 -4.34 -9.99
C ASP A 527 26.70 -3.88 -10.80
N PRO A 528 27.86 -3.62 -10.16
CA PRO A 528 29.04 -3.10 -10.85
C PRO A 528 29.59 -3.99 -11.97
N ILE A 529 29.24 -5.28 -12.00
CA ILE A 529 29.65 -6.21 -13.07
C ILE A 529 28.55 -6.41 -14.13
N GLY A 530 27.47 -5.62 -14.09
CA GLY A 530 26.38 -5.65 -15.05
C GLY A 530 25.35 -6.75 -14.80
N ALA A 531 25.29 -7.31 -13.60
CA ALA A 531 24.26 -8.28 -13.24
C ALA A 531 22.97 -7.60 -12.76
N PRO A 532 21.80 -8.01 -13.27
CA PRO A 532 20.51 -7.55 -12.77
C PRO A 532 20.29 -7.69 -11.28
N LEU A 533 19.72 -6.63 -10.68
CA LEU A 533 19.19 -6.59 -9.33
C LEU A 533 17.69 -6.28 -9.38
N LEU A 534 16.91 -6.98 -8.55
CA LEU A 534 15.46 -6.86 -8.46
C LEU A 534 15.02 -7.00 -7.00
N LEU A 535 13.87 -6.44 -6.64
CA LEU A 535 13.23 -6.68 -5.36
C LEU A 535 12.13 -7.74 -5.50
N ARG A 536 12.35 -8.90 -4.90
CA ARG A 536 11.40 -10.02 -4.86
C ARG A 536 10.44 -9.84 -3.69
N ASP A 537 9.14 -10.02 -3.90
CA ASP A 537 8.16 -10.06 -2.82
C ASP A 537 8.39 -11.28 -1.93
N ALA A 538 8.63 -11.01 -0.65
CA ALA A 538 8.77 -11.98 0.41
C ALA A 538 7.79 -11.67 1.56
N SER A 539 6.73 -10.91 1.27
CA SER A 539 5.69 -10.55 2.21
C SER A 539 4.92 -11.79 2.65
N THR A 540 4.42 -11.75 3.87
CA THR A 540 3.61 -12.84 4.44
C THR A 540 2.26 -12.31 4.85
N THR A 541 1.21 -13.03 4.47
CA THR A 541 -0.17 -12.73 4.87
C THR A 541 -0.79 -13.94 5.55
N ASP A 542 -1.18 -13.78 6.80
CA ASP A 542 -1.74 -14.85 7.63
C ASP A 542 -2.93 -14.37 8.46
N VAL A 543 -3.75 -15.31 8.90
CA VAL A 543 -4.87 -15.03 9.81
C VAL A 543 -4.36 -15.09 11.25
N TYR A 544 -4.73 -14.09 12.05
CA TYR A 544 -4.43 -14.03 13.47
C TYR A 544 -5.70 -13.99 14.30
N ALA A 545 -5.66 -14.63 15.46
CA ALA A 545 -6.59 -14.39 16.56
C ALA A 545 -5.93 -13.44 17.57
N LEU A 546 -6.56 -12.30 17.81
CA LEU A 546 -6.13 -11.28 18.75
C LEU A 546 -6.99 -11.37 20.00
N THR A 547 -6.40 -11.75 21.15
CA THR A 547 -7.14 -11.86 22.41
C THR A 547 -7.36 -10.48 23.02
N LEU A 548 -8.62 -10.14 23.27
CA LEU A 548 -9.02 -8.87 23.89
C LEU A 548 -8.94 -8.98 25.41
N GLU A 549 -8.27 -8.03 26.02
CA GLU A 549 -8.21 -7.89 27.47
C GLU A 549 -8.94 -6.62 27.90
N GLN A 550 -10.03 -6.84 28.65
CA GLN A 550 -10.77 -5.79 29.35
C GLN A 550 -10.35 -5.89 30.82
N LYS A 551 -9.35 -5.13 31.25
CA LYS A 551 -8.93 -5.15 32.66
C LYS A 551 -9.92 -4.48 33.61
#